data_AF-A0A9Q0NFN0-F1
#
_entry.id   AF-A0A9Q0NFN0-F1
#
_cell.length_a   1.000
_cell.length_b   1.000
_cell.length_c   1.000
_cell.angle_alpha   90.00
_cell.angle_beta   90.00
_cell.angle_gamma   90.00
#
_symmetry.space_group_name_H-M   'P 1'
#
loop_
_entity.id
_entity.type
_entity.pdbx_description
1 polymer ?
#
loop_
_entity_poly.entity_id
_entity_poly.type
_entity_poly.pdbx_seq_one_letter_code
_entity_poly.pdbx_strand_id
1 'polypeptide(L)'
;MLTSSSGSSMDVVAKLSDFGFAKDCSHDSQSTLSAEYVTDDSNWMAPELLFPQNASEETDIYSLGCVYFYTLTHGAYFKTNSGALSSRKDHLSMLACALIGRMTKHEAGNRISSQDVTRNPLFWNADKVLNFIVDVSNRLENREMNEEIREEIRYIEADVVRENWYTKLDTPVVDALKARRSYDGSSMQDLVRAIRNLRLHYDVCSAEFRRFVGKLPEEYLNYWLRLFPNLVLSLYIIADRHLSQDITFHNLYLK
;
A
#
# COMPACT_ATOMS: atom_id res chain seq x y z
N MET A 1 -25.00 3.73 31.13
CA MET A 1 -25.70 2.48 30.80
C MET A 1 -26.52 2.73 29.54
N LEU A 2 -26.03 2.33 28.39
CA LEU A 2 -26.82 2.22 27.16
C LEU A 2 -26.55 0.81 26.62
N THR A 3 -27.50 -0.08 26.88
CA THR A 3 -27.59 -1.38 26.24
C THR A 3 -28.36 -1.19 24.95
N SER A 4 -27.75 -1.48 23.79
CA SER A 4 -28.48 -1.76 22.57
C SER A 4 -27.95 -3.04 21.92
N SER A 5 -28.82 -4.02 21.97
CA SER A 5 -28.89 -5.27 21.22
C SER A 5 -28.29 -5.28 19.82
N SER A 6 -27.51 -6.33 19.55
CA SER A 6 -27.36 -7.06 18.27
C SER A 6 -27.20 -6.26 16.97
N GLY A 7 -25.94 -6.04 16.59
CA GLY A 7 -25.38 -6.74 15.43
C GLY A 7 -25.63 -6.21 14.00
N SER A 8 -25.98 -4.94 13.80
CA SER A 8 -25.77 -4.29 12.51
C SER A 8 -24.51 -3.42 12.58
N SER A 9 -23.50 -3.72 11.78
CA SER A 9 -22.40 -2.78 11.51
C SER A 9 -23.02 -1.47 11.04
N MET A 10 -22.93 -0.40 11.83
CA MET A 10 -23.34 0.93 11.38
C MET A 10 -22.36 1.37 10.31
N ASP A 11 -22.83 1.56 9.09
CA ASP A 11 -22.04 2.18 8.03
C ASP A 11 -21.81 3.66 8.40
N VAL A 12 -20.61 3.97 8.87
CA VAL A 12 -20.17 5.33 9.16
C VAL A 12 -19.53 5.91 7.91
N VAL A 13 -19.98 7.09 7.48
CA VAL A 13 -19.46 7.79 6.30
C VAL A 13 -18.78 9.08 6.74
N ALA A 14 -17.49 9.23 6.40
CA ALA A 14 -16.76 10.47 6.59
C ALA A 14 -17.20 11.52 5.55
N LYS A 15 -17.38 12.78 5.99
CA LYS A 15 -17.76 13.91 5.14
C LYS A 15 -16.86 15.09 5.44
N LEU A 16 -16.45 15.81 4.40
CA LEU A 16 -15.76 17.09 4.55
C LEU A 16 -16.76 18.17 4.96
N SER A 17 -16.30 19.09 5.81
CA SER A 17 -17.08 20.23 6.31
C SER A 17 -16.16 21.45 6.47
N ASP A 18 -16.74 22.60 6.80
CA ASP A 18 -16.03 23.86 7.03
C ASP A 18 -15.27 24.39 5.80
N PHE A 19 -16.04 24.81 4.80
CA PHE A 19 -15.53 25.40 3.56
C PHE A 19 -15.25 26.92 3.71
N GLY A 20 -15.15 27.46 4.93
CA GLY A 20 -14.91 28.89 5.18
C GLY A 20 -13.57 29.40 4.63
N PHE A 21 -12.62 28.48 4.42
CA PHE A 21 -11.29 28.74 3.84
C PHE A 21 -11.09 28.11 2.46
N ALA A 22 -12.13 27.45 1.91
CA ALA A 22 -12.04 26.83 0.59
C ALA A 22 -11.92 27.91 -0.50
N LYS A 23 -11.13 27.61 -1.52
CA LYS A 23 -10.90 28.51 -2.66
C LYS A 23 -11.21 27.81 -3.98
N ASP A 24 -11.76 28.57 -4.91
CA ASP A 24 -11.95 28.11 -6.28
C ASP A 24 -10.69 28.39 -7.11
N CYS A 25 -9.98 27.33 -7.48
CA CYS A 25 -8.75 27.39 -8.25
C CYS A 25 -8.98 27.71 -9.75
N SER A 26 -10.23 27.78 -10.23
CA SER A 26 -10.53 27.99 -11.65
C SER A 26 -10.37 29.44 -12.13
N HIS A 27 -10.43 30.42 -11.22
CA HIS A 27 -10.49 31.84 -11.58
C HIS A 27 -9.46 32.75 -10.92
N ASP A 28 -8.71 32.27 -9.92
CA ASP A 28 -7.97 33.16 -9.03
C ASP A 28 -6.50 32.72 -8.86
N SER A 29 -5.66 33.05 -9.85
CA SER A 29 -4.23 32.69 -9.84
C SER A 29 -3.38 33.48 -8.84
N GLN A 30 -3.96 34.39 -8.05
CA GLN A 30 -3.22 35.42 -7.29
C GLN A 30 -3.75 35.74 -5.89
N SER A 31 -4.51 34.87 -5.21
CA SER A 31 -4.89 35.11 -3.81
C SER A 31 -4.05 34.29 -2.83
N THR A 32 -3.04 34.93 -2.24
CA THR A 32 -2.23 34.40 -1.15
C THR A 32 -3.10 34.14 0.08
N LEU A 33 -2.96 32.97 0.70
CA LEU A 33 -3.42 32.79 2.08
C LEU A 33 -2.39 33.51 2.96
N SER A 34 -2.78 34.59 3.62
CA SER A 34 -1.88 35.29 4.54
C SER A 34 -1.65 34.41 5.77
N ALA A 35 -0.38 34.07 6.04
CA ALA A 35 0.08 33.28 7.19
C ALA A 35 -0.33 33.83 8.57
N GLU A 36 -0.89 35.04 8.62
CA GLU A 36 -1.34 35.73 9.85
C GLU A 36 -2.53 35.08 10.57
N TYR A 37 -3.24 34.13 9.93
CA TYR A 37 -4.41 33.47 10.54
C TYR A 37 -4.18 32.02 11.03
N VAL A 38 -2.97 31.46 10.91
CA VAL A 38 -2.73 30.01 11.08
C VAL A 38 -1.66 29.68 12.12
N THR A 39 -1.87 30.06 13.39
CA THR A 39 -0.96 29.67 14.49
C THR A 39 -1.41 28.41 15.23
N ASP A 40 -2.71 28.10 15.28
CA ASP A 40 -3.26 26.97 16.05
C ASP A 40 -3.27 25.62 15.28
N ASP A 41 -3.37 25.63 13.94
CA ASP A 41 -3.47 24.42 13.09
C ASP A 41 -2.17 23.96 12.43
N SER A 42 -1.03 24.40 12.98
CA SER A 42 0.28 24.17 12.37
C SER A 42 0.62 22.68 12.14
N ASN A 43 0.01 21.74 12.86
CA ASN A 43 0.25 20.30 12.71
C ASN A 43 -0.24 19.71 11.38
N TRP A 44 -1.25 20.34 10.77
CA TRP A 44 -1.90 19.88 9.53
C TRP A 44 -1.43 20.65 8.30
N MET A 45 -0.82 21.82 8.52
CA MET A 45 -0.49 22.76 7.48
C MET A 45 0.74 22.32 6.67
N ALA A 46 0.63 22.39 5.34
CA ALA A 46 1.73 22.16 4.42
C ALA A 46 2.84 23.21 4.58
N PRO A 47 4.12 22.86 4.35
CA PRO A 47 5.25 23.75 4.61
C PRO A 47 5.23 25.04 3.77
N GLU A 48 4.70 25.01 2.54
CA GLU A 48 4.64 26.17 1.64
C GLU A 48 3.71 27.28 2.15
N LEU A 49 2.71 26.93 2.98
CA LEU A 49 1.79 27.89 3.58
C LEU A 49 2.41 28.69 4.75
N LEU A 50 3.61 28.32 5.21
CA LEU A 50 4.38 29.12 6.16
C LEU A 50 4.93 30.41 5.53
N PHE A 51 4.97 30.46 4.20
CA PHE A 51 5.37 31.61 3.41
C PHE A 51 4.14 32.12 2.64
N PRO A 52 4.11 33.40 2.21
CA PRO A 52 3.02 33.92 1.39
C PRO A 52 3.04 33.26 -0.01
N GLN A 53 2.51 32.05 -0.09
CA GLN A 53 2.23 31.29 -1.30
C GLN A 53 0.73 30.99 -1.38
N ASN A 54 0.27 30.65 -2.59
CA ASN A 54 -1.11 30.24 -2.81
C ASN A 54 -1.27 28.76 -2.42
N ALA A 55 -2.36 28.43 -1.72
CA ALA A 55 -2.76 27.03 -1.57
C ALA A 55 -3.08 26.42 -2.94
N SER A 56 -2.80 25.13 -3.07
CA SER A 56 -3.13 24.33 -4.26
C SER A 56 -3.70 22.97 -3.83
N GLU A 57 -4.08 22.13 -4.80
CA GLU A 57 -4.50 20.76 -4.51
C GLU A 57 -3.41 19.99 -3.73
N GLU A 58 -2.14 20.23 -4.05
CA GLU A 58 -1.00 19.59 -3.38
C GLU A 58 -0.89 19.98 -1.90
N THR A 59 -1.36 21.18 -1.53
CA THR A 59 -1.48 21.61 -0.13
C THR A 59 -2.47 20.72 0.62
N ASP A 60 -3.64 20.45 0.03
CA ASP A 60 -4.64 19.54 0.62
C ASP A 60 -4.14 18.11 0.73
N ILE A 61 -3.34 17.64 -0.25
CA ILE A 61 -2.71 16.30 -0.19
C ILE A 61 -1.79 16.16 1.02
N TYR A 62 -1.01 17.20 1.33
CA TYR A 62 -0.15 17.17 2.51
C TYR A 62 -0.99 17.04 3.78
N SER A 63 -2.02 17.87 3.94
CA SER A 63 -2.92 17.84 5.09
C SER A 63 -3.64 16.50 5.22
N LEU A 64 -4.11 15.92 4.10
CA LEU A 64 -4.70 14.59 4.06
C LEU A 64 -3.71 13.51 4.51
N GLY A 65 -2.44 13.62 4.12
CA GLY A 65 -1.37 12.73 4.58
C GLY A 65 -1.18 12.80 6.10
N CYS A 66 -1.24 14.00 6.68
CA CYS A 66 -1.23 14.18 8.14
C CYS A 66 -2.46 13.55 8.82
N VAL A 67 -3.66 13.69 8.23
CA VAL A 67 -4.89 13.06 8.73
C VAL A 67 -4.82 11.53 8.67
N TYR A 68 -4.30 10.97 7.59
CA TYR A 68 -4.08 9.52 7.47
C TYR A 68 -3.14 9.03 8.55
N PHE A 69 -2.01 9.72 8.74
CA PHE A 69 -1.05 9.39 9.79
C PHE A 69 -1.69 9.44 11.18
N TYR A 70 -2.40 10.52 11.51
CA TYR A 70 -3.07 10.68 12.80
C TYR A 70 -4.09 9.56 13.06
N THR A 71 -4.88 9.22 12.05
CA THR A 71 -5.91 8.18 12.15
C THR A 71 -5.29 6.80 12.37
N LEU A 72 -4.28 6.43 11.58
CA LEU A 72 -3.63 5.12 11.66
C LEU A 72 -2.79 4.95 12.93
N THR A 73 -2.26 6.05 13.46
CA THR A 73 -1.50 6.03 14.72
C THR A 73 -2.36 6.19 15.97
N HIS A 74 -3.67 6.40 15.81
CA HIS A 74 -4.60 6.69 16.89
C HIS A 74 -4.22 7.94 17.72
N GLY A 75 -3.78 9.00 17.04
CA GLY A 75 -3.64 10.32 17.65
C GLY A 75 -2.25 10.96 17.60
N ALA A 76 -1.28 10.36 16.92
CA ALA A 76 0.05 10.96 16.81
C ALA A 76 0.11 11.96 15.64
N TYR A 77 0.72 13.13 15.87
CA TYR A 77 0.95 14.11 14.80
C TYR A 77 2.17 13.75 13.95
N PHE A 78 2.03 13.88 12.62
CA PHE A 78 3.08 13.53 11.66
C PHE A 78 4.38 14.32 11.90
N LYS A 79 4.29 15.63 12.13
CA LYS A 79 5.45 16.52 12.29
C LYS A 79 6.34 16.17 13.49
N THR A 80 5.75 15.65 14.56
CA THR A 80 6.47 15.32 15.80
C THR A 80 6.74 13.82 15.97
N ASN A 81 6.07 12.96 15.20
CA ASN A 81 6.11 11.51 15.41
C ASN A 81 6.30 10.69 14.13
N SER A 82 6.99 11.21 13.11
CA SER A 82 7.11 10.56 11.79
C SER A 82 7.55 9.07 11.81
N GLY A 83 8.19 8.59 12.89
CA GLY A 83 8.55 7.18 13.07
C GLY A 83 7.48 6.24 13.64
N ALA A 84 6.34 6.74 14.13
CA ALA A 84 5.38 5.91 14.88
C ALA A 84 4.76 4.79 14.03
N LEU A 85 4.45 5.06 12.76
CA LEU A 85 3.90 4.06 11.84
C LEU A 85 4.98 3.09 11.33
N SER A 86 6.19 3.59 11.06
CA SER A 86 7.34 2.78 10.59
C SER A 86 7.80 1.71 11.57
N SER A 87 7.45 1.84 12.85
CA SER A 87 7.72 0.82 13.87
C SER A 87 6.85 -0.44 13.72
N ARG A 88 5.69 -0.33 13.06
CA ARG A 88 4.77 -1.43 12.84
C ARG A 88 5.18 -2.19 11.59
N LYS A 89 5.36 -3.51 11.73
CA LYS A 89 5.85 -4.39 10.66
C LYS A 89 4.75 -5.19 9.97
N ASP A 90 3.51 -4.74 10.02
CA ASP A 90 2.42 -5.33 9.24
C ASP A 90 2.32 -4.70 7.85
N HIS A 91 1.69 -5.43 6.94
CA HIS A 91 1.58 -5.05 5.54
C HIS A 91 0.87 -3.71 5.31
N LEU A 92 -0.23 -3.44 6.04
CA LEU A 92 -1.00 -2.21 5.85
C LEU A 92 -0.21 -0.99 6.34
N SER A 93 0.46 -1.09 7.50
CA SER A 93 1.33 -0.02 7.99
C SER A 93 2.46 0.29 7.01
N MET A 94 3.03 -0.72 6.35
CA MET A 94 4.07 -0.52 5.34
C MET A 94 3.56 0.23 4.11
N LEU A 95 2.40 -0.16 3.57
CA LEU A 95 1.76 0.57 2.47
C LEU A 95 1.41 1.99 2.85
N ALA A 96 0.83 2.18 4.04
CA ALA A 96 0.44 3.49 4.53
C ALA A 96 1.65 4.40 4.75
N CYS A 97 2.74 3.92 5.32
CA CYS A 97 3.99 4.67 5.42
C CYS A 97 4.49 5.14 4.05
N ALA A 98 4.49 4.26 3.05
CA ALA A 98 4.93 4.58 1.71
C ALA A 98 4.03 5.65 1.05
N LEU A 99 2.71 5.50 1.18
CA LEU A 99 1.73 6.46 0.65
C LEU A 99 1.85 7.82 1.34
N ILE A 100 1.82 7.87 2.68
CA ILE A 100 1.94 9.10 3.45
C ILE A 100 3.26 9.81 3.10
N GLY A 101 4.37 9.08 2.97
CA GLY A 101 5.65 9.66 2.56
C GLY A 101 5.63 10.31 1.17
N ARG A 102 4.75 9.89 0.26
CA ARG A 102 4.50 10.55 -1.04
C ARG A 102 3.55 11.74 -0.90
N MET A 103 2.57 11.67 -0.01
CA MET A 103 1.61 12.77 0.24
C MET A 103 2.27 13.94 0.96
N THR A 104 3.21 13.68 1.87
CA THR A 104 3.84 14.68 2.74
C THR A 104 5.24 15.10 2.27
N LYS A 105 5.52 15.03 0.96
CA LYS A 105 6.78 15.57 0.41
C LYS A 105 6.87 17.06 0.69
N HIS A 106 8.10 17.54 0.96
CA HIS A 106 8.34 18.95 1.25
C HIS A 106 7.90 19.83 0.07
N GLU A 107 8.44 19.54 -1.11
CA GLU A 107 8.06 20.22 -2.36
C GLU A 107 6.66 19.77 -2.81
N ALA A 108 5.76 20.74 -2.98
CA ALA A 108 4.37 20.51 -3.39
C ALA A 108 4.25 19.73 -4.70
N GLY A 109 5.00 20.15 -5.74
CA GLY A 109 4.97 19.49 -7.07
C GLY A 109 5.50 18.05 -7.11
N ASN A 110 6.10 17.56 -6.02
CA ASN A 110 6.55 16.17 -5.89
C ASN A 110 5.54 15.29 -5.13
N ARG A 111 4.42 15.85 -4.67
CA ARG A 111 3.37 15.10 -3.97
C ARG A 111 2.55 14.29 -4.96
N ILE A 112 2.03 13.16 -4.49
CA ILE A 112 1.11 12.31 -5.24
C ILE A 112 -0.22 13.04 -5.48
N SER A 113 -0.86 12.85 -6.64
CA SER A 113 -2.16 13.46 -6.93
C SER A 113 -3.29 12.83 -6.11
N SER A 114 -4.40 13.54 -5.92
CA SER A 114 -5.59 12.99 -5.22
C SER A 114 -6.11 11.71 -5.87
N GLN A 115 -6.11 11.66 -7.20
CA GLN A 115 -6.52 10.47 -7.95
C GLN A 115 -5.61 9.28 -7.63
N ASP A 116 -4.29 9.48 -7.64
CA ASP A 116 -3.32 8.42 -7.39
C ASP A 116 -3.28 7.96 -5.92
N VAL A 117 -3.67 8.82 -4.97
CA VAL A 117 -3.92 8.41 -3.58
C VAL A 117 -4.99 7.32 -3.53
N THR A 118 -6.13 7.53 -4.18
CA THR A 118 -7.25 6.57 -4.14
C THR A 118 -6.96 5.23 -4.83
N ARG A 119 -5.95 5.23 -5.72
CA ARG A 119 -5.52 4.06 -6.49
C ARG A 119 -4.50 3.20 -5.75
N ASN A 120 -3.91 3.73 -4.68
CA ASN A 120 -2.85 3.07 -3.94
C ASN A 120 -3.28 1.68 -3.40
N PRO A 121 -2.36 0.70 -3.32
CA PRO A 121 -2.65 -0.64 -2.81
C PRO A 121 -3.21 -0.67 -1.39
N LEU A 122 -3.02 0.39 -0.60
CA LEU A 122 -3.61 0.52 0.74
C LEU A 122 -5.14 0.35 0.73
N PHE A 123 -5.79 0.69 -0.39
CA PHE A 123 -7.25 0.65 -0.54
C PHE A 123 -7.76 -0.56 -1.33
N TRP A 124 -6.88 -1.49 -1.71
CA TRP A 124 -7.29 -2.66 -2.48
C TRP A 124 -7.91 -3.74 -1.60
N ASN A 125 -8.94 -4.41 -2.12
CA ASN A 125 -9.48 -5.61 -1.49
C ASN A 125 -8.59 -6.84 -1.77
N ALA A 126 -8.88 -7.95 -1.08
CA ALA A 126 -8.03 -9.15 -1.15
C ALA A 126 -7.94 -9.73 -2.56
N ASP A 127 -9.03 -9.76 -3.32
CA ASP A 127 -9.02 -10.22 -4.72
C ASP A 127 -8.10 -9.37 -5.59
N LYS A 128 -8.17 -8.04 -5.48
CA LYS A 128 -7.33 -7.14 -6.27
C LYS A 128 -5.86 -7.31 -5.93
N VAL A 129 -5.50 -7.46 -4.65
CA VAL A 129 -4.12 -7.75 -4.24
C VAL A 129 -3.65 -9.10 -4.76
N LEU A 130 -4.47 -10.15 -4.66
CA LEU A 130 -4.09 -11.47 -5.17
C LEU A 130 -3.94 -11.46 -6.70
N ASN A 131 -4.82 -10.78 -7.43
CA ASN A 131 -4.70 -10.64 -8.89
C ASN A 131 -3.45 -9.86 -9.27
N PHE A 132 -3.13 -8.79 -8.54
CA PHE A 132 -1.89 -8.05 -8.72
C PHE A 132 -0.65 -8.94 -8.55
N ILE A 133 -0.60 -9.78 -7.50
CA ILE A 133 0.50 -10.73 -7.30
C ILE A 133 0.62 -11.71 -8.48
N VAL A 134 -0.51 -12.20 -9.00
CA VAL A 134 -0.53 -13.11 -10.16
C VAL A 134 0.01 -12.41 -11.40
N ASP A 135 -0.46 -11.19 -11.70
CA ASP A 135 -0.05 -10.45 -12.89
C ASP A 135 1.43 -10.09 -12.84
N VAL A 136 1.93 -9.61 -11.69
CA VAL A 136 3.36 -9.36 -11.51
C VAL A 136 4.14 -10.67 -11.67
N SER A 137 3.71 -11.76 -11.03
CA SER A 137 4.37 -13.07 -11.18
C SER A 137 4.48 -13.51 -12.64
N ASN A 138 3.42 -13.35 -13.43
CA ASN A 138 3.43 -13.68 -14.86
C ASN A 138 4.41 -12.78 -15.63
N ARG A 139 4.46 -11.48 -15.31
CA ARG A 139 5.35 -10.53 -15.95
C ARG A 139 6.82 -10.82 -15.67
N LEU A 140 7.14 -11.25 -14.44
CA LEU A 140 8.50 -11.59 -14.00
C LEU A 140 9.00 -12.93 -14.57
N GLU A 141 8.09 -13.85 -14.95
CA GLU A 141 8.46 -15.10 -15.63
C GLU A 141 8.87 -14.91 -17.09
N ASN A 142 8.61 -13.73 -17.69
CA ASN A 142 8.98 -13.46 -19.07
C ASN A 142 10.51 -13.45 -19.24
N ARG A 143 11.03 -14.32 -20.12
CA ARG A 143 12.46 -14.45 -20.40
C ARG A 143 13.09 -13.18 -20.99
N GLU A 144 12.29 -12.32 -21.59
CA GLU A 144 12.68 -11.01 -22.12
C GLU A 144 12.51 -9.87 -21.09
N MET A 145 12.53 -10.20 -19.79
CA MET A 145 12.49 -9.19 -18.73
C MET A 145 13.62 -8.17 -18.87
N ASN A 146 13.29 -6.89 -18.69
CA ASN A 146 14.24 -5.77 -18.72
C ASN A 146 15.27 -5.94 -17.58
N GLU A 147 16.54 -5.62 -17.83
CA GLU A 147 17.59 -5.70 -16.82
C GLU A 147 17.35 -4.74 -15.64
N GLU A 148 16.75 -3.58 -15.90
CA GLU A 148 16.35 -2.64 -14.83
C GLU A 148 15.38 -3.28 -13.83
N ILE A 149 14.45 -4.12 -14.31
CA ILE A 149 13.54 -4.87 -13.44
C ILE A 149 14.32 -5.90 -12.62
N ARG A 150 15.33 -6.55 -13.22
CA ARG A 150 16.18 -7.51 -12.49
C ARG A 150 16.98 -6.81 -11.39
N GLU A 151 17.51 -5.62 -11.66
CA GLU A 151 18.24 -4.81 -10.68
C GLU A 151 17.34 -4.39 -9.52
N GLU A 152 16.13 -3.90 -9.80
CA GLU A 152 15.17 -3.52 -8.75
C GLU A 152 14.78 -4.74 -7.89
N ILE A 153 14.56 -5.92 -8.50
CA ILE A 153 14.31 -7.16 -7.75
C ILE A 153 15.48 -7.51 -6.84
N ARG A 154 16.73 -7.49 -7.33
CA ARG A 154 17.93 -7.76 -6.51
C ARG A 154 18.06 -6.80 -5.34
N TYR A 155 17.67 -5.54 -5.54
CA TYR A 155 17.72 -4.52 -4.49
C TYR A 155 16.70 -4.77 -3.38
N ILE A 156 15.48 -5.20 -3.70
CA ILE A 156 14.38 -5.30 -2.73
C ILE A 156 14.11 -6.72 -2.23
N GLU A 157 14.62 -7.77 -2.88
CA GLU A 157 14.26 -9.15 -2.54
C GLU A 157 14.65 -9.55 -1.12
N ALA A 158 15.81 -9.07 -0.64
CA ALA A 158 16.30 -9.34 0.71
C ALA A 158 15.33 -8.86 1.80
N ASP A 159 14.60 -7.76 1.56
CA ASP A 159 13.61 -7.23 2.50
C ASP A 159 12.31 -8.05 2.55
N VAL A 160 12.09 -8.91 1.55
CA VAL A 160 10.92 -9.79 1.43
C VAL A 160 11.26 -11.21 1.89
N VAL A 161 12.22 -11.85 1.21
CA VAL A 161 12.54 -13.27 1.38
C VAL A 161 13.56 -13.53 2.48
N ARG A 162 14.37 -12.52 2.82
CA ARG A 162 15.58 -12.64 3.64
C ARG A 162 16.54 -13.67 3.03
N GLU A 163 16.92 -14.70 3.78
CA GLU A 163 17.80 -15.76 3.29
C GLU A 163 17.04 -16.91 2.62
N ASN A 164 15.92 -17.34 3.23
CA ASN A 164 15.11 -18.44 2.70
C ASN A 164 13.65 -18.35 3.16
N TRP A 165 12.73 -18.04 2.23
CA TRP A 165 11.32 -17.86 2.55
C TRP A 165 10.60 -19.16 2.98
N TYR A 166 11.13 -20.36 2.68
CA TYR A 166 10.55 -21.62 3.18
C TYR A 166 10.57 -21.70 4.71
N THR A 167 11.55 -21.07 5.35
CA THR A 167 11.71 -21.12 6.82
C THR A 167 10.55 -20.48 7.58
N LYS A 168 9.73 -19.67 6.90
CA LYS A 168 8.55 -19.02 7.46
C LYS A 168 7.24 -19.80 7.26
N LEU A 169 7.25 -20.86 6.45
CA LEU A 169 6.05 -21.57 6.06
C LEU A 169 5.74 -22.74 6.98
N ASP A 170 4.45 -22.96 7.25
CA ASP A 170 3.99 -24.15 7.95
C ASP A 170 4.25 -25.43 7.12
N THR A 171 4.55 -26.55 7.79
CA THR A 171 4.92 -27.81 7.14
C THR A 171 3.92 -28.26 6.07
N PRO A 172 2.58 -28.23 6.28
CA PRO A 172 1.63 -28.63 5.24
C PRO A 172 1.67 -27.75 3.99
N VAL A 173 2.09 -26.49 4.12
CA VAL A 173 2.27 -25.56 2.99
C VAL A 173 3.55 -25.89 2.23
N VAL A 174 4.64 -26.18 2.95
CA VAL A 174 5.90 -26.64 2.34
C VAL A 174 5.70 -27.95 1.57
N ASP A 175 4.98 -28.90 2.14
CA ASP A 175 4.71 -30.20 1.50
C ASP A 175 3.87 -30.04 0.23
N ALA A 176 2.84 -29.18 0.27
CA ALA A 176 2.02 -28.86 -0.90
C ALA A 176 2.82 -28.22 -2.04
N LEU A 177 3.83 -27.39 -1.73
CA LEU A 177 4.73 -26.80 -2.71
C LEU A 177 5.66 -27.86 -3.32
N LYS A 178 6.36 -28.62 -2.47
CA LYS A 178 7.33 -29.65 -2.88
C LYS A 178 6.70 -30.77 -3.69
N ALA A 179 5.44 -31.11 -3.42
CA ALA A 179 4.70 -32.12 -4.19
C ALA A 179 4.50 -31.73 -5.66
N ARG A 180 4.56 -30.44 -6.00
CA ARG A 180 4.29 -29.94 -7.36
C ARG A 180 5.53 -29.45 -8.07
N ARG A 181 6.39 -28.70 -7.38
CA ARG A 181 7.53 -28.02 -8.00
C ARG A 181 8.59 -27.64 -6.97
N SER A 182 9.85 -27.68 -7.38
CA SER A 182 10.95 -27.07 -6.64
C SER A 182 11.02 -25.58 -6.91
N TYR A 183 11.14 -24.80 -5.83
CA TYR A 183 11.33 -23.35 -5.88
C TYR A 183 12.62 -22.97 -5.15
N ASP A 184 13.26 -21.90 -5.60
CA ASP A 184 14.39 -21.27 -4.93
C ASP A 184 13.90 -20.39 -3.76
N GLY A 185 14.35 -20.76 -2.55
CA GLY A 185 13.99 -20.10 -1.31
C GLY A 185 14.56 -18.68 -1.15
N SER A 186 15.59 -18.32 -1.91
CA SER A 186 16.17 -16.96 -1.89
C SER A 186 15.53 -16.04 -2.92
N SER A 187 14.70 -16.56 -3.84
CA SER A 187 14.15 -15.78 -4.95
C SER A 187 12.75 -15.27 -4.65
N MET A 188 12.57 -13.95 -4.69
CA MET A 188 11.24 -13.32 -4.58
C MET A 188 10.33 -13.69 -5.75
N GLN A 189 10.88 -13.87 -6.95
CA GLN A 189 10.12 -14.34 -8.12
C GLN A 189 9.52 -15.72 -7.86
N ASP A 190 10.30 -16.60 -7.23
CA ASP A 190 9.86 -17.94 -6.88
C ASP A 190 8.82 -17.96 -5.76
N LEU A 191 8.91 -17.02 -4.82
CA LEU A 191 7.87 -16.81 -3.82
C LEU A 191 6.53 -16.42 -4.46
N VAL A 192 6.48 -15.39 -5.32
CA VAL A 192 5.20 -14.97 -5.94
C VAL A 192 4.63 -16.05 -6.87
N ARG A 193 5.52 -16.81 -7.53
CA ARG A 193 5.17 -17.97 -8.34
C ARG A 193 4.59 -19.11 -7.52
N ALA A 194 5.13 -19.36 -6.32
CA ALA A 194 4.60 -20.33 -5.37
C ALA A 194 3.20 -19.94 -4.90
N ILE A 195 2.99 -18.67 -4.54
CA ILE A 195 1.68 -18.13 -4.13
C ILE A 195 0.67 -18.30 -5.28
N ARG A 196 1.00 -17.85 -6.49
CA ARG A 196 0.13 -18.02 -7.67
C ARG A 196 -0.24 -19.48 -7.90
N ASN A 197 0.73 -20.39 -7.90
CA ASN A 197 0.50 -21.80 -8.19
C ASN A 197 -0.35 -22.48 -7.11
N LEU A 198 -0.16 -22.13 -5.83
CA LEU A 198 -0.99 -22.65 -4.75
C LEU A 198 -2.42 -22.12 -4.82
N ARG A 199 -2.61 -20.83 -5.18
CA ARG A 199 -3.95 -20.26 -5.42
C ARG A 199 -4.65 -20.97 -6.58
N LEU A 200 -3.97 -21.16 -7.71
CA LEU A 200 -4.51 -21.82 -8.90
C LEU A 200 -4.99 -23.25 -8.60
N HIS A 201 -4.27 -23.96 -7.72
CA HIS A 201 -4.55 -25.34 -7.38
C HIS A 201 -5.12 -25.52 -5.97
N TYR A 202 -5.79 -24.49 -5.44
CA TYR A 202 -6.29 -24.48 -4.06
C TYR A 202 -7.26 -25.64 -3.78
N ASP A 203 -8.20 -25.88 -4.68
CA ASP A 203 -9.26 -26.89 -4.51
C ASP A 203 -8.72 -28.32 -4.48
N VAL A 204 -7.61 -28.58 -5.17
CA VAL A 204 -6.98 -29.90 -5.25
C VAL A 204 -5.89 -30.11 -4.18
N CYS A 205 -5.62 -29.12 -3.33
CA CYS A 205 -4.73 -29.30 -2.16
C CYS A 205 -5.37 -30.16 -1.06
N SER A 206 -4.58 -30.57 -0.06
CA SER A 206 -5.09 -31.32 1.08
C SER A 206 -6.00 -30.45 1.97
N ALA A 207 -6.88 -31.09 2.75
CA ALA A 207 -7.69 -30.39 3.75
C ALA A 207 -6.82 -29.74 4.84
N GLU A 208 -5.68 -30.36 5.17
CA GLU A 208 -4.71 -29.82 6.11
C GLU A 208 -4.08 -28.52 5.59
N PHE A 209 -3.64 -28.49 4.32
CA PHE A 209 -3.16 -27.26 3.68
C PHE A 209 -4.21 -26.15 3.78
N ARG A 210 -5.46 -26.42 3.35
CA ARG A 210 -6.54 -25.41 3.35
C ARG A 210 -6.87 -24.90 4.75
N ARG A 211 -6.70 -25.72 5.78
CA ARG A 211 -6.86 -25.31 7.18
C ARG A 211 -5.80 -24.30 7.62
N PHE A 212 -4.55 -24.46 7.16
CA PHE A 212 -3.45 -23.55 7.51
C PHE A 212 -3.50 -22.23 6.73
N VAL A 213 -3.74 -22.29 5.42
CA VAL A 213 -3.79 -21.08 4.59
C VAL A 213 -5.13 -20.35 4.67
N GLY A 214 -6.20 -21.02 5.09
CA GLY A 214 -7.54 -20.44 5.15
C GLY A 214 -8.24 -20.37 3.79
N LYS A 215 -9.46 -19.83 3.79
CA LYS A 215 -10.32 -19.65 2.61
C LYS A 215 -9.85 -18.51 1.70
N LEU A 216 -10.06 -18.68 0.40
CA LEU A 216 -9.89 -17.60 -0.56
C LEU A 216 -11.05 -16.59 -0.47
N PRO A 217 -10.81 -15.30 -0.79
CA PRO A 217 -9.50 -14.68 -1.01
C PRO A 217 -8.83 -14.16 0.28
N GLU A 218 -9.59 -13.69 1.27
CA GLU A 218 -9.07 -12.92 2.42
C GLU A 218 -8.14 -13.72 3.33
N GLU A 219 -8.56 -14.88 3.83
CA GLU A 219 -7.76 -15.64 4.80
C GLU A 219 -6.47 -16.15 4.14
N TYR A 220 -6.57 -16.59 2.88
CA TYR A 220 -5.44 -16.98 2.06
C TYR A 220 -4.42 -15.84 1.90
N LEU A 221 -4.89 -14.64 1.53
CA LEU A 221 -4.00 -13.47 1.42
C LEU A 221 -3.37 -13.12 2.77
N ASN A 222 -4.17 -13.10 3.84
CA ASN A 222 -3.72 -12.79 5.19
C ASN A 222 -2.62 -13.75 5.68
N TYR A 223 -2.71 -15.04 5.33
CA TYR A 223 -1.65 -16.00 5.61
C TYR A 223 -0.30 -15.52 5.05
N TRP A 224 -0.25 -15.13 3.77
CA TRP A 224 0.98 -14.69 3.12
C TRP A 224 1.47 -13.34 3.62
N LEU A 225 0.59 -12.35 3.77
CA LEU A 225 0.99 -11.00 4.17
C LEU A 225 1.41 -10.92 5.63
N ARG A 226 0.96 -11.84 6.49
CA ARG A 226 1.48 -12.01 7.85
C ARG A 226 2.94 -12.49 7.85
N LEU A 227 3.32 -13.35 6.91
CA LEU A 227 4.67 -13.90 6.80
C LEU A 227 5.63 -12.98 6.02
N PHE A 228 5.08 -12.25 5.05
CA PHE A 228 5.79 -11.39 4.11
C PHE A 228 5.14 -10.00 4.01
N PRO A 229 5.21 -9.18 5.07
CA PRO A 229 4.48 -7.91 5.14
C PRO A 229 4.93 -6.88 4.08
N ASN A 230 6.21 -6.92 3.67
CA ASN A 230 6.75 -6.06 2.61
C ASN A 230 6.33 -6.47 1.20
N LEU A 231 5.79 -7.67 1.00
CA LEU A 231 5.66 -8.28 -0.34
C LEU A 231 4.94 -7.37 -1.34
N VAL A 232 3.73 -6.94 -1.02
CA VAL A 232 2.89 -6.15 -1.94
C VAL A 232 3.49 -4.77 -2.18
N LEU A 233 4.10 -4.13 -1.16
CA LEU A 233 4.79 -2.86 -1.34
C LEU A 233 5.96 -3.00 -2.32
N SER A 234 6.79 -4.02 -2.15
CA SER A 234 7.92 -4.32 -3.05
C SER A 234 7.46 -4.58 -4.48
N LEU A 235 6.41 -5.38 -4.66
CA LEU A 235 5.84 -5.63 -6.00
C LEU A 235 5.22 -4.37 -6.61
N TYR A 236 4.57 -3.53 -5.80
CA TYR A 236 4.01 -2.27 -6.26
C TYR A 236 5.10 -1.29 -6.72
N ILE A 237 6.23 -1.20 -6.01
CA ILE A 237 7.38 -0.38 -6.43
C ILE A 237 7.90 -0.84 -7.80
N ILE A 238 8.05 -2.15 -8.02
CA ILE A 238 8.47 -2.68 -9.33
C ILE A 238 7.45 -2.29 -10.40
N ALA A 239 6.15 -2.47 -10.13
CA ALA A 239 5.10 -2.18 -11.08
C ALA A 239 5.02 -0.68 -11.44
N ASP A 240 5.01 0.19 -10.43
CA ASP A 240 4.95 1.65 -10.58
C ASP A 240 6.13 2.19 -11.42
N ARG A 241 7.35 1.69 -11.15
CA ARG A 241 8.57 2.15 -11.83
C ARG A 241 8.76 1.59 -13.23
N HIS A 242 8.44 0.32 -13.44
CA HIS A 242 8.87 -0.38 -14.66
C HIS A 242 7.74 -0.96 -15.50
N LEU A 243 6.52 -1.06 -14.96
CA LEU A 243 5.37 -1.66 -15.65
C LEU A 243 4.26 -0.65 -15.94
N SER A 244 4.48 0.64 -15.69
CA SER A 244 3.49 1.70 -15.91
C SER A 244 3.06 1.88 -17.38
N GLN A 245 3.91 1.45 -18.33
CA GLN A 245 3.60 1.46 -19.77
C GLN A 245 2.87 0.19 -20.23
N ASP A 246 2.81 -0.86 -19.41
CA ASP A 246 2.01 -2.04 -19.71
C ASP A 246 0.53 -1.69 -19.49
N ILE A 247 -0.28 -1.83 -20.54
CA ILE A 247 -1.71 -1.46 -20.54
C ILE A 247 -2.48 -2.16 -19.42
N THR A 248 -2.11 -3.40 -19.09
CA THR A 248 -2.75 -4.18 -18.03
C THR A 248 -2.48 -3.54 -16.68
N PHE A 249 -1.21 -3.26 -16.38
CA PHE A 249 -0.81 -2.66 -15.12
C PHE A 249 -1.29 -1.22 -14.98
N HIS A 250 -1.18 -0.45 -16.06
CA HIS A 250 -1.68 0.90 -16.13
C HIS A 250 -3.16 0.94 -15.76
N ASN A 251 -4.03 0.21 -16.48
CA ASN A 251 -5.47 0.33 -16.28
C ASN A 251 -6.01 -0.31 -15.00
N LEU A 252 -5.38 -1.38 -14.50
CA LEU A 252 -5.92 -2.13 -13.37
C LEU A 252 -5.36 -1.67 -12.01
N TYR A 253 -4.12 -1.17 -11.99
CA TYR A 253 -3.37 -0.97 -10.76
C TYR A 253 -2.75 0.42 -10.60
N LEU A 254 -2.43 1.14 -11.69
CA LEU A 254 -1.63 2.38 -11.63
C LEU A 254 -2.38 3.64 -12.11
N LYS A 255 -3.47 3.47 -12.85
CA LYS A 255 -4.46 4.48 -13.26
C LYS A 255 -5.75 4.31 -12.48
#